data_AF-A0A2H1G3Q6-F1
#
_entry.id   AF-A0A2H1G3Q6-F1
#
_cell.length_a   1.000
_cell.length_b   1.000
_cell.length_c   1.000
_cell.angle_alpha   90.00
_cell.angle_beta   90.00
_cell.angle_gamma   90.00
#
_symmetry.space_group_name_H-M   'P 1'
#
loop_
_entity.id
_entity.type
_entity.pdbx_description
1 polymer ?
#
loop_
_entity_poly.entity_id
_entity_poly.type
_entity_poly.pdbx_seq_one_letter_code
_entity_poly.pdbx_strand_id
1 'polypeptide(L)'
;MDSTRSPPGSVRRHGRNVSHAVPQRATRGPLEDATDDPLDVTSQSPSVAQGDLASPVVPSVEMKTSTSADLPKARPTNSPRPPISLQFLQSRSIYQAIPADGIPNPFLASDNRPSPETELPDLLKGGHFRRAAERAAKDLLESPPNAVETILQLLYVRLACLILISRPDLAAAEAGPLTDLFARNPPGAENVIALVPWDLRLLLVRLQSIGAADGGRRGIMALYALAGEVRSKLRAARFHKDDAAISTWSARLQDLGLRVCDTLVEMGELETATRHLDTLSGMNEDELAYRKALLRVRVGDVNGAREYAIKIQDEARKRSFEALLKISTGDFSSALDAWQSLASEDPTDELLAQNTAISLLYTGQILSARTMLEDLARRLPTFPTLLFNLSTVYELCTERAVDRKTQLVHQSAAKEPSSESGGWERTTFEFKL
;
A
#
# COMPACT_ATOMS: atom_id res chain seq x y z
N MET A 1 -13.95 45.13 -29.68
CA MET A 1 -13.83 44.23 -30.83
C MET A 1 -12.39 43.77 -30.91
N ASP A 2 -12.22 42.50 -30.59
CA ASP A 2 -11.17 41.53 -30.93
C ASP A 2 -9.68 41.77 -30.66
N SER A 3 -9.20 40.95 -29.72
CA SER A 3 -7.81 40.56 -29.42
C SER A 3 -7.34 39.39 -30.31
N THR A 4 -6.05 39.36 -30.64
CA THR A 4 -5.32 38.18 -31.17
C THR A 4 -3.97 38.04 -30.45
N ARG A 5 -3.81 37.12 -29.49
CA ARG A 5 -3.33 35.72 -29.57
C ARG A 5 -1.81 35.56 -29.79
N SER A 6 -1.15 35.04 -28.74
CA SER A 6 0.16 34.36 -28.76
C SER A 6 -0.03 32.83 -28.65
N PRO A 7 0.94 32.00 -29.10
CA PRO A 7 0.78 30.55 -29.30
C PRO A 7 1.01 29.69 -28.03
N PRO A 8 0.59 28.41 -28.02
CA PRO A 8 0.44 27.62 -26.79
C PRO A 8 1.66 26.77 -26.42
N GLY A 9 1.88 26.63 -25.11
CA GLY A 9 2.82 25.68 -24.50
C GLY A 9 2.30 24.23 -24.51
N SER A 10 3.23 23.31 -24.71
CA SER A 10 3.01 21.86 -24.62
C SER A 10 3.23 21.40 -23.17
N VAL A 11 2.15 21.12 -22.45
CA VAL A 11 2.16 20.40 -21.18
C VAL A 11 1.27 19.17 -21.34
N ARG A 12 1.89 17.99 -21.48
CA ARG A 12 1.19 16.70 -21.40
C ARG A 12 0.76 16.46 -19.94
N ARG A 13 -0.41 16.98 -19.56
CA ARG A 13 -1.13 16.51 -18.36
C ARG A 13 -1.83 15.19 -18.68
N HIS A 14 -1.69 14.22 -17.78
CA HIS A 14 -2.44 12.97 -17.80
C HIS A 14 -3.95 13.28 -17.80
N GLY A 15 -4.64 12.78 -18.83
CA GLY A 15 -6.07 12.95 -19.00
C GLY A 15 -6.85 12.22 -17.91
N ARG A 16 -7.70 12.96 -17.20
CA ARG A 16 -8.80 12.40 -16.41
C ARG A 16 -9.85 11.87 -17.38
N ASN A 17 -10.14 10.57 -17.31
CA ASN A 17 -11.31 10.00 -17.99
C ASN A 17 -12.57 10.54 -17.29
N VAL A 18 -13.34 11.37 -18.01
CA VAL A 18 -14.67 11.81 -17.58
C VAL A 18 -15.64 10.70 -17.96
N SER A 19 -16.14 9.96 -16.97
CA SER A 19 -17.19 8.96 -17.15
C SER A 19 -18.57 9.62 -17.11
N HIS A 20 -19.34 9.49 -18.20
CA HIS A 20 -20.74 9.90 -18.26
C HIS A 20 -21.64 8.96 -17.44
N ALA A 21 -22.60 9.54 -16.72
CA ALA A 21 -23.56 8.81 -15.89
C ALA A 21 -24.62 8.08 -16.76
N VAL A 22 -24.82 6.78 -16.49
CA VAL A 22 -25.90 5.96 -17.04
C VAL A 22 -27.06 5.94 -16.03
N PRO A 23 -28.33 6.11 -16.44
CA PRO A 23 -29.46 6.11 -15.51
C PRO A 23 -29.72 4.71 -14.95
N GLN A 24 -29.73 4.54 -13.63
CA GLN A 24 -30.07 3.29 -12.96
C GLN A 24 -31.59 3.08 -12.92
N ARG A 25 -32.04 1.87 -13.30
CA ARG A 25 -33.39 1.35 -13.06
C ARG A 25 -33.49 0.88 -11.61
N ALA A 26 -34.53 1.30 -10.88
CA ALA A 26 -34.78 0.86 -9.52
C ALA A 26 -35.11 -0.64 -9.48
N THR A 27 -34.33 -1.42 -8.73
CA THR A 27 -34.65 -2.79 -8.35
C THR A 27 -34.84 -2.84 -6.83
N ARG A 28 -36.08 -3.02 -6.40
CA ARG A 28 -36.44 -3.33 -5.01
C ARG A 28 -35.84 -4.68 -4.61
N GLY A 29 -35.29 -4.76 -3.41
CA GLY A 29 -34.65 -5.96 -2.85
C GLY A 29 -35.62 -6.87 -2.08
N PRO A 30 -35.24 -8.12 -1.76
CA PRO A 30 -36.16 -9.20 -1.42
C PRO A 30 -36.49 -9.31 0.08
N LEU A 31 -36.68 -8.18 0.77
CA LEU A 31 -36.92 -8.16 2.23
C LEU A 31 -38.15 -7.32 2.65
N GLU A 32 -39.06 -6.99 1.72
CA GLU A 32 -40.27 -6.21 2.02
C GLU A 32 -41.57 -7.06 2.11
N ASP A 33 -41.53 -8.38 1.89
CA ASP A 33 -42.71 -9.27 2.00
C ASP A 33 -42.93 -9.77 3.45
N ALA A 34 -43.06 -8.85 4.39
CA ALA A 34 -43.46 -9.18 5.76
C ALA A 34 -44.35 -8.08 6.36
N THR A 35 -45.43 -7.74 5.67
CA THR A 35 -46.58 -7.05 6.26
C THR A 35 -47.86 -7.65 5.69
N ASP A 36 -48.42 -8.62 6.40
CA ASP A 36 -49.79 -9.12 6.22
C ASP A 36 -50.78 -7.96 6.41
N ASP A 37 -51.56 -7.64 5.38
CA ASP A 37 -52.76 -6.81 5.48
C ASP A 37 -53.99 -7.67 5.11
N PRO A 38 -54.87 -8.02 6.07
CA PRO A 38 -55.88 -9.05 5.89
C PRO A 38 -57.21 -8.50 5.38
N LEU A 39 -57.25 -7.66 4.35
CA LEU A 39 -58.51 -7.12 3.79
C LEU A 39 -58.42 -6.73 2.29
N ASP A 40 -58.00 -7.63 1.39
CA ASP A 40 -58.36 -7.45 -0.02
C ASP A 40 -58.78 -8.74 -0.73
N VAL A 41 -60.06 -8.77 -1.08
CA VAL A 41 -60.76 -9.82 -1.82
C VAL A 41 -61.19 -9.18 -3.11
N THR A 42 -60.62 -9.57 -4.25
CA THR A 42 -61.35 -9.61 -5.53
C THR A 42 -60.57 -10.35 -6.64
N SER A 43 -61.10 -11.52 -6.97
CA SER A 43 -61.47 -11.96 -8.32
C SER A 43 -60.81 -11.29 -9.53
N GLN A 44 -60.08 -12.07 -10.34
CA GLN A 44 -60.46 -12.43 -11.73
C GLN A 44 -59.32 -13.19 -12.45
N SER A 45 -59.63 -14.39 -12.94
CA SER A 45 -58.93 -15.08 -14.01
C SER A 45 -59.71 -14.89 -15.32
N PRO A 46 -59.05 -15.01 -16.48
CA PRO A 46 -59.47 -16.09 -17.39
C PRO A 46 -58.30 -16.82 -18.09
N SER A 47 -58.38 -18.16 -18.08
CA SER A 47 -58.39 -19.14 -19.20
C SER A 47 -58.01 -18.65 -20.62
N VAL A 48 -57.40 -19.40 -21.56
CA VAL A 48 -57.12 -20.84 -21.79
C VAL A 48 -56.26 -20.91 -23.08
N ALA A 49 -55.36 -21.89 -23.20
CA ALA A 49 -55.10 -22.61 -24.46
C ALA A 49 -54.34 -23.93 -24.18
N GLN A 50 -55.01 -25.05 -24.47
CA GLN A 50 -54.51 -26.43 -24.40
C GLN A 50 -53.72 -26.81 -25.65
N GLY A 51 -52.85 -27.82 -25.52
CA GLY A 51 -52.19 -28.52 -26.64
C GLY A 51 -51.43 -29.78 -26.21
N ASP A 52 -52.19 -30.86 -25.98
CA ASP A 52 -51.93 -32.30 -26.20
C ASP A 52 -50.61 -33.01 -25.85
N LEU A 53 -50.75 -33.93 -24.86
CA LEU A 53 -50.55 -35.40 -24.93
C LEU A 53 -49.27 -35.97 -25.59
N ALA A 54 -48.40 -36.59 -24.78
CA ALA A 54 -48.24 -38.06 -24.70
C ALA A 54 -46.98 -38.46 -23.92
N SER A 55 -47.14 -39.29 -22.90
CA SER A 55 -46.09 -40.19 -22.40
C SER A 55 -46.36 -41.60 -22.94
N PRO A 56 -45.33 -42.45 -23.06
CA PRO A 56 -45.43 -43.71 -22.33
C PRO A 56 -44.13 -44.23 -21.69
N VAL A 57 -44.33 -44.76 -20.47
CA VAL A 57 -43.90 -46.08 -19.99
C VAL A 57 -42.49 -46.24 -19.42
N VAL A 58 -42.51 -46.49 -18.11
CA VAL A 58 -41.49 -47.12 -17.25
C VAL A 58 -41.57 -48.65 -17.40
N PRO A 59 -40.51 -49.40 -17.10
CA PRO A 59 -40.71 -50.59 -16.29
C PRO A 59 -39.87 -50.56 -15.01
N SER A 60 -40.57 -50.72 -13.90
CA SER A 60 -40.06 -50.98 -12.56
C SER A 60 -39.26 -52.28 -12.50
N VAL A 61 -38.12 -52.26 -11.81
CA VAL A 61 -37.48 -53.48 -11.29
C VAL A 61 -37.11 -53.27 -9.82
N GLU A 62 -37.92 -53.93 -8.99
CA GLU A 62 -37.67 -54.60 -7.71
C GLU A 62 -36.56 -54.11 -6.77
N MET A 63 -37.05 -53.62 -5.63
CA MET A 63 -36.37 -53.44 -4.36
C MET A 63 -36.07 -54.83 -3.74
N LYS A 64 -34.79 -55.16 -3.57
CA LYS A 64 -34.35 -56.25 -2.67
C LYS A 64 -33.52 -55.68 -1.53
N THR A 65 -34.10 -55.76 -0.35
CA THR A 65 -33.46 -55.58 0.95
C THR A 65 -32.41 -56.66 1.17
N SER A 66 -31.16 -56.26 1.38
CA SER A 66 -30.15 -57.12 2.00
C SER A 66 -29.23 -56.30 2.91
N THR A 67 -29.47 -56.50 4.19
CA THR A 67 -28.53 -56.64 5.31
C THR A 67 -27.11 -56.06 5.17
N SER A 68 -26.85 -55.14 6.09
CA SER A 68 -25.58 -54.74 6.71
C SER A 68 -24.44 -55.75 6.62
N ALA A 69 -23.33 -55.37 5.96
CA ALA A 69 -22.00 -55.94 6.20
C ALA A 69 -20.90 -54.95 5.76
N ASP A 70 -20.09 -54.53 6.74
CA ASP A 70 -18.72 -53.99 6.66
C ASP A 70 -18.35 -52.97 5.56
N LEU A 71 -18.48 -51.69 5.91
CA LEU A 71 -17.60 -50.64 5.38
C LEU A 71 -16.16 -50.89 5.88
N PRO A 72 -15.14 -50.91 5.01
CA PRO A 72 -13.77 -51.00 5.47
C PRO A 72 -13.44 -49.74 6.29
N LYS A 73 -13.21 -49.94 7.60
CA LYS A 73 -12.68 -48.94 8.53
C LYS A 73 -11.48 -48.25 7.89
N ALA A 74 -11.61 -46.95 7.63
CA ALA A 74 -10.49 -46.11 7.20
C ALA A 74 -9.36 -46.26 8.23
N ARG A 75 -8.27 -46.87 7.80
CA ARG A 75 -7.04 -47.02 8.58
C ARG A 75 -6.53 -45.59 8.86
N PRO A 76 -6.20 -45.21 10.11
CA PRO A 76 -5.51 -43.95 10.34
C PRO A 76 -4.12 -44.08 9.71
N THR A 77 -3.96 -43.51 8.53
CA THR A 77 -2.65 -43.39 7.90
C THR A 77 -1.88 -42.34 8.70
N ASN A 78 -1.15 -42.79 9.72
CA ASN A 78 0.00 -42.09 10.27
C ASN A 78 1.15 -42.10 9.24
N SER A 79 0.87 -41.71 8.00
CA SER A 79 1.91 -41.33 7.05
C SER A 79 2.33 -39.90 7.42
N PRO A 80 3.63 -39.64 7.68
CA PRO A 80 4.10 -38.27 7.87
C PRO A 80 3.64 -37.45 6.66
N ARG A 81 3.03 -36.29 6.92
CA ARG A 81 2.61 -35.37 5.85
C ARG A 81 3.83 -35.11 4.96
N PRO A 82 3.69 -35.18 3.61
CA PRO A 82 4.80 -34.91 2.73
C PRO A 82 5.36 -33.50 3.03
N PRO A 83 6.68 -33.32 3.00
CA PRO A 83 7.28 -32.02 3.25
C PRO A 83 6.75 -31.00 2.24
N ILE A 84 6.37 -29.82 2.74
CA ILE A 84 5.87 -28.72 1.90
C ILE A 84 7.03 -28.21 1.06
N SER A 85 6.85 -28.20 -0.26
CA SER A 85 7.86 -27.74 -1.22
C SER A 85 7.43 -26.43 -1.89
N LEU A 86 8.32 -25.45 -1.92
CA LEU A 86 8.11 -24.15 -2.58
C LEU A 86 8.80 -24.07 -3.96
N GLN A 87 9.02 -25.21 -4.62
CA GLN A 87 9.69 -25.26 -5.92
C GLN A 87 9.02 -24.37 -6.99
N PHE A 88 7.70 -24.13 -6.89
CA PHE A 88 6.98 -23.24 -7.80
C PHE A 88 7.44 -21.77 -7.74
N LEU A 89 8.07 -21.34 -6.63
CA LEU A 89 8.69 -20.02 -6.49
C LEU A 89 10.13 -19.99 -7.03
N GLN A 90 10.78 -21.14 -7.21
CA GLN A 90 12.20 -21.22 -7.56
C GLN A 90 12.45 -21.30 -9.07
N SER A 91 11.47 -20.90 -9.90
CA SER A 91 11.69 -20.80 -11.34
C SER A 91 12.47 -19.52 -11.67
N ARG A 92 13.61 -19.66 -12.35
CA ARG A 92 14.42 -18.51 -12.80
C ARG A 92 13.65 -17.55 -13.70
N SER A 93 12.61 -18.02 -14.39
CA SER A 93 11.76 -17.19 -15.25
C SER A 93 10.92 -16.16 -14.48
N ILE A 94 10.76 -16.34 -13.16
CA ILE A 94 10.01 -15.40 -12.31
C ILE A 94 10.85 -14.13 -12.11
N TYR A 95 12.14 -14.30 -11.80
CA TYR A 95 13.02 -13.23 -11.34
C TYR A 95 13.68 -12.48 -12.51
N GLN A 96 13.36 -11.20 -12.63
CA GLN A 96 13.88 -10.37 -13.72
C GLN A 96 15.17 -9.66 -13.31
N ALA A 97 16.05 -9.45 -14.29
CA ALA A 97 17.24 -8.64 -14.11
C ALA A 97 16.85 -7.19 -13.78
N ILE A 98 17.53 -6.59 -12.80
CA ILE A 98 17.26 -5.21 -12.41
C ILE A 98 18.11 -4.28 -13.30
N PRO A 99 17.50 -3.44 -14.15
CA PRO A 99 18.25 -2.51 -14.99
C PRO A 99 18.93 -1.43 -14.13
N ALA A 100 20.10 -1.00 -14.58
CA ALA A 100 20.86 0.08 -13.96
C ALA A 100 20.73 1.41 -14.72
N ASP A 101 19.94 1.45 -15.81
CA ASP A 101 19.87 2.59 -16.74
C ASP A 101 19.37 3.88 -16.08
N GLY A 102 18.55 3.76 -15.02
CA GLY A 102 18.04 4.89 -14.26
C GLY A 102 18.95 5.35 -13.12
N ILE A 103 20.15 4.78 -12.97
CA ILE A 103 21.08 5.11 -11.88
C ILE A 103 22.17 6.03 -12.43
N PRO A 104 22.37 7.22 -11.83
CA PRO A 104 23.42 8.12 -12.26
C PRO A 104 24.82 7.49 -12.13
N ASN A 105 25.68 7.76 -13.11
CA ASN A 105 27.07 7.27 -13.13
C ASN A 105 27.86 7.54 -11.83
N PRO A 106 27.70 8.67 -11.12
CA PRO A 106 28.39 8.89 -9.86
C PRO A 106 28.15 7.81 -8.80
N PHE A 107 26.96 7.20 -8.75
CA PHE A 107 26.71 6.06 -7.86
C PHE A 107 27.34 4.78 -8.39
N LEU A 108 27.28 4.55 -9.71
CA LEU A 108 27.83 3.33 -10.34
C LEU A 108 29.36 3.25 -10.27
N ALA A 109 30.02 4.40 -10.28
CA ALA A 109 31.46 4.57 -10.25
C ALA A 109 32.02 4.95 -8.85
N SER A 110 31.18 5.01 -7.82
CA SER A 110 31.61 5.35 -6.45
C SER A 110 32.41 4.22 -5.81
N ASP A 111 33.41 4.58 -5.02
CA ASP A 111 34.18 3.64 -4.18
C ASP A 111 33.33 2.99 -3.08
N ASN A 112 32.18 3.61 -2.75
CA ASN A 112 31.23 3.11 -1.77
C ASN A 112 30.35 1.95 -2.30
N ARG A 113 30.62 1.47 -3.51
CA ARG A 113 29.88 0.35 -4.10
C ARG A 113 30.27 -0.97 -3.41
N PRO A 114 29.30 -1.80 -3.01
CA PRO A 114 29.61 -3.06 -2.36
C PRO A 114 30.25 -4.05 -3.34
N SER A 115 31.10 -4.92 -2.80
CA SER A 115 31.71 -6.04 -3.53
C SER A 115 30.62 -6.99 -4.05
N PRO A 116 30.82 -7.66 -5.21
CA PRO A 116 29.91 -8.71 -5.67
C PRO A 116 29.70 -9.85 -4.67
N GLU A 117 30.65 -10.07 -3.76
CA GLU A 117 30.59 -11.13 -2.75
C GLU A 117 30.03 -10.66 -1.39
N THR A 118 29.59 -9.40 -1.28
CA THR A 118 29.03 -8.89 -0.02
C THR A 118 27.75 -9.66 0.37
N GLU A 119 27.65 -10.02 1.65
CA GLU A 119 26.54 -10.77 2.22
C GLU A 119 25.26 -9.94 2.31
N LEU A 120 24.11 -10.62 2.23
CA LEU A 120 22.80 -9.96 2.23
C LEU A 120 22.57 -9.02 3.44
N PRO A 121 22.92 -9.38 4.70
CA PRO A 121 22.74 -8.49 5.83
C PRO A 121 23.53 -7.19 5.73
N ASP A 122 24.75 -7.25 5.21
CA ASP A 122 25.61 -6.07 5.04
C ASP A 122 25.10 -5.16 3.92
N LEU A 123 24.60 -5.75 2.82
CA LEU A 123 23.94 -5.00 1.75
C LEU A 123 22.70 -4.25 2.25
N LEU A 124 21.89 -4.90 3.10
CA LEU A 124 20.70 -4.29 3.69
C LEU A 124 21.08 -3.16 4.66
N LYS A 125 22.08 -3.37 5.52
CA LYS A 125 22.56 -2.36 6.46
C LYS A 125 23.15 -1.13 5.75
N GLY A 126 23.88 -1.33 4.64
CA GLY A 126 24.41 -0.25 3.82
C GLY A 126 23.37 0.44 2.91
N GLY A 127 22.12 -0.05 2.87
CA GLY A 127 21.09 0.52 2.00
C GLY A 127 21.32 0.27 0.51
N HIS A 128 22.06 -0.77 0.16
CA HIS A 128 22.33 -1.17 -1.24
C HIS A 128 21.21 -2.07 -1.77
N PHE A 129 19.97 -1.56 -1.75
CA PHE A 129 18.77 -2.38 -1.97
C PHE A 129 18.71 -3.07 -3.33
N ARG A 130 19.27 -2.48 -4.39
CA ARG A 130 19.34 -3.14 -5.70
C ARG A 130 20.21 -4.40 -5.66
N ARG A 131 21.39 -4.31 -5.06
CA ARG A 131 22.30 -5.45 -4.88
C ARG A 131 21.73 -6.47 -3.91
N ALA A 132 21.10 -6.01 -2.83
CA ALA A 132 20.39 -6.88 -1.88
C ALA A 132 19.27 -7.67 -2.58
N ALA A 133 18.52 -7.03 -3.49
CA ALA A 133 17.49 -7.68 -4.28
C ALA A 133 18.07 -8.72 -5.25
N GLU A 134 19.20 -8.45 -5.90
CA GLU A 134 19.89 -9.43 -6.76
C GLU A 134 20.38 -10.64 -5.94
N ARG A 135 20.99 -10.39 -4.78
CA ARG A 135 21.49 -11.41 -3.86
C ARG A 135 20.35 -12.27 -3.29
N ALA A 136 19.26 -11.65 -2.84
CA ALA A 136 18.11 -12.38 -2.29
C ALA A 136 17.47 -13.32 -3.33
N ALA A 137 17.39 -12.92 -4.60
CA ALA A 137 16.90 -13.79 -5.67
C ALA A 137 17.86 -14.96 -5.93
N LYS A 138 19.18 -14.73 -5.93
CA LYS A 138 20.18 -15.79 -6.07
C LYS A 138 20.08 -16.80 -4.94
N ASP A 139 20.12 -16.34 -3.69
CA ASP A 139 20.07 -17.19 -2.50
C ASP A 139 18.75 -17.98 -2.44
N LEU A 140 17.64 -17.39 -2.92
CA LEU A 140 16.33 -18.06 -2.99
C LEU A 140 16.36 -19.23 -3.97
N LEU A 141 16.98 -19.05 -5.14
CA LEU A 141 17.09 -20.09 -6.18
C LEU A 141 18.03 -21.22 -5.75
N GLU A 142 19.04 -20.93 -4.94
CA GLU A 142 20.02 -21.90 -4.42
C GLU A 142 19.55 -22.62 -3.15
N SER A 143 18.52 -22.08 -2.46
CA SER A 143 17.93 -22.67 -1.26
C SER A 143 17.29 -24.04 -1.53
N PRO A 144 17.33 -24.99 -0.58
CA PRO A 144 16.64 -26.27 -0.76
C PRO A 144 15.11 -26.04 -0.82
N PRO A 145 14.37 -26.72 -1.72
CA PRO A 145 12.94 -26.45 -1.95
C PRO A 145 12.02 -26.58 -0.72
N ASN A 146 12.50 -27.26 0.33
CA ASN A 146 11.78 -27.51 1.57
C ASN A 146 12.13 -26.48 2.67
N ALA A 147 13.07 -25.56 2.44
CA ALA A 147 13.39 -24.47 3.37
C ALA A 147 12.37 -23.34 3.25
N VAL A 148 11.13 -23.62 3.66
CA VAL A 148 9.98 -22.73 3.49
C VAL A 148 10.23 -21.34 4.09
N GLU A 149 10.68 -21.28 5.35
CA GLU A 149 10.90 -20.02 6.06
C GLU A 149 11.97 -19.16 5.37
N THR A 150 13.10 -19.76 4.99
CA THR A 150 14.19 -19.08 4.28
C THR A 150 13.73 -18.56 2.92
N ILE A 151 13.04 -19.37 2.13
CA ILE A 151 12.54 -18.97 0.80
C ILE A 151 11.55 -17.80 0.92
N LEU A 152 10.61 -17.86 1.87
CA LEU A 152 9.62 -16.80 2.06
C LEU A 152 10.25 -15.51 2.58
N GLN A 153 11.24 -15.61 3.47
CA GLN A 153 11.99 -14.44 3.95
C GLN A 153 12.81 -13.80 2.82
N LEU A 154 13.50 -14.60 2.00
CA LEU A 154 14.25 -14.10 0.84
C LEU A 154 13.34 -13.48 -0.21
N LEU A 155 12.17 -14.07 -0.45
CA LEU A 155 11.15 -13.49 -1.33
C LEU A 155 10.66 -12.14 -0.78
N TYR A 156 10.37 -12.05 0.52
CA TYR A 156 9.98 -10.79 1.16
C TYR A 156 11.07 -9.72 0.99
N VAL A 157 12.33 -10.05 1.28
CA VAL A 157 13.47 -9.13 1.11
C VAL A 157 13.60 -8.69 -0.35
N ARG A 158 13.51 -9.62 -1.31
CA ARG A 158 13.53 -9.33 -2.74
C ARG A 158 12.45 -8.33 -3.13
N LEU A 159 11.20 -8.60 -2.78
CA LEU A 159 10.06 -7.76 -3.13
C LEU A 159 10.14 -6.39 -2.44
N ALA A 160 10.50 -6.34 -1.16
CA ALA A 160 10.67 -5.10 -0.42
C ALA A 160 11.77 -4.22 -1.01
N CYS A 161 12.92 -4.80 -1.35
CA CYS A 161 14.01 -4.07 -1.99
C CYS A 161 13.60 -3.52 -3.37
N LEU A 162 12.82 -4.27 -4.15
CA LEU A 162 12.26 -3.79 -5.42
C LEU A 162 11.33 -2.58 -5.22
N ILE A 163 10.50 -2.57 -4.17
CA ILE A 163 9.70 -1.39 -3.80
C ILE A 163 10.60 -0.21 -3.44
N LEU A 164 11.64 -0.42 -2.62
CA LEU A 164 12.54 0.63 -2.16
C LEU A 164 13.31 1.30 -3.29
N ILE A 165 13.68 0.55 -4.34
CA ILE A 165 14.32 1.11 -5.55
C ILE A 165 13.31 1.62 -6.59
N SER A 166 12.06 1.87 -6.20
CA SER A 166 10.99 2.37 -7.06
C SER A 166 10.68 1.48 -8.27
N ARG A 167 10.74 0.15 -8.10
CA ARG A 167 10.36 -0.87 -9.10
C ARG A 167 9.21 -1.77 -8.64
N PRO A 168 8.03 -1.20 -8.33
CA PRO A 168 6.86 -1.97 -7.94
C PRO A 168 6.30 -2.85 -9.06
N ASP A 169 6.58 -2.50 -10.32
CA ASP A 169 6.23 -3.28 -11.51
C ASP A 169 6.90 -4.67 -11.49
N LEU A 170 8.21 -4.72 -11.21
CA LEU A 170 8.93 -5.98 -11.07
C LEU A 170 8.46 -6.77 -9.86
N ALA A 171 8.27 -6.08 -8.73
CA ALA A 171 7.80 -6.73 -7.51
C ALA A 171 6.42 -7.38 -7.70
N ALA A 172 5.49 -6.69 -8.39
CA ALA A 172 4.17 -7.23 -8.67
C ALA A 172 4.21 -8.45 -9.60
N ALA A 173 5.06 -8.42 -10.63
CA ALA A 173 5.25 -9.56 -11.53
C ALA A 173 5.87 -10.77 -10.79
N GLU A 174 6.89 -10.55 -9.96
CA GLU A 174 7.58 -11.60 -9.20
C GLU A 174 6.73 -12.19 -8.08
N ALA A 175 5.81 -11.40 -7.49
CA ALA A 175 4.85 -11.88 -6.51
C ALA A 175 3.71 -12.73 -7.12
N GLY A 176 3.54 -12.69 -8.45
CA GLY A 176 2.45 -13.33 -9.18
C GLY A 176 2.15 -14.77 -8.77
N PRO A 177 3.13 -15.70 -8.75
CA PRO A 177 2.90 -17.09 -8.39
C PRO A 177 2.32 -17.27 -6.97
N LEU A 178 2.77 -16.47 -6.01
CA LEU A 178 2.27 -16.54 -4.63
C LEU A 178 0.88 -15.89 -4.53
N THR A 179 0.66 -14.75 -5.18
CA THR A 179 -0.67 -14.12 -5.26
C THR A 179 -1.70 -15.05 -5.91
N ASP A 180 -1.33 -15.75 -6.99
CA ASP A 180 -2.17 -16.73 -7.67
C ASP A 180 -2.53 -17.92 -6.76
N LEU A 181 -1.60 -18.35 -5.90
CA LEU A 181 -1.88 -19.37 -4.89
C LEU A 181 -2.96 -18.91 -3.91
N PHE A 182 -2.88 -17.67 -3.42
CA PHE A 182 -3.91 -17.08 -2.54
C PHE A 182 -5.26 -16.94 -3.25
N ALA A 183 -5.27 -16.53 -4.51
CA ALA A 183 -6.50 -16.29 -5.27
C ALA A 183 -7.21 -17.59 -5.68
N ARG A 184 -6.47 -18.60 -6.15
CA ARG A 184 -7.03 -19.87 -6.63
C ARG A 184 -7.34 -20.85 -5.49
N ASN A 185 -6.61 -20.75 -4.38
CA ASN A 185 -6.68 -21.61 -3.20
C ASN A 185 -6.89 -23.11 -3.54
N PRO A 186 -5.99 -23.73 -4.34
CA PRO A 186 -6.13 -25.13 -4.71
C PRO A 186 -6.02 -26.06 -3.49
N PRO A 187 -6.53 -27.31 -3.58
CA PRO A 187 -6.41 -28.27 -2.49
C PRO A 187 -4.97 -28.42 -1.99
N GLY A 188 -4.74 -28.20 -0.70
CA GLY A 188 -3.41 -28.25 -0.06
C GLY A 188 -2.69 -26.90 0.06
N ALA A 189 -3.17 -25.83 -0.60
CA ALA A 189 -2.61 -24.48 -0.49
C ALA A 189 -2.68 -23.90 0.92
N GLU A 190 -3.68 -24.30 1.72
CA GLU A 190 -3.85 -23.87 3.11
C GLU A 190 -2.60 -24.12 3.96
N ASN A 191 -1.89 -25.22 3.72
CA ASN A 191 -0.66 -25.56 4.44
C ASN A 191 0.47 -24.58 4.11
N VAL A 192 0.56 -24.12 2.86
CA VAL A 192 1.55 -23.13 2.43
C VAL A 192 1.15 -21.73 2.92
N ILE A 193 -0.11 -21.34 2.73
CA ILE A 193 -0.66 -20.05 3.14
C ILE A 193 -0.43 -19.83 4.63
N ALA A 194 -0.67 -20.85 5.47
CA ALA A 194 -0.45 -20.78 6.91
C ALA A 194 1.00 -20.43 7.30
N LEU A 195 1.99 -20.75 6.45
CA LEU A 195 3.41 -20.48 6.67
C LEU A 195 3.87 -19.12 6.14
N VAL A 196 3.05 -18.45 5.32
CA VAL A 196 3.39 -17.12 4.78
C VAL A 196 3.40 -16.08 5.92
N PRO A 197 4.55 -15.43 6.19
CA PRO A 197 4.65 -14.41 7.23
C PRO A 197 3.68 -13.25 7.04
N TRP A 198 3.25 -12.63 8.13
CA TRP A 198 2.26 -11.56 8.12
C TRP A 198 2.67 -10.38 7.22
N ASP A 199 3.92 -9.94 7.32
CA ASP A 199 4.42 -8.79 6.55
C ASP A 199 4.48 -9.07 5.05
N LEU A 200 4.77 -10.33 4.67
CA LEU A 200 4.70 -10.76 3.27
C LEU A 200 3.24 -10.78 2.79
N ARG A 201 2.28 -11.23 3.59
CA ARG A 201 0.85 -11.17 3.22
C ARG A 201 0.39 -9.74 2.97
N LEU A 202 0.78 -8.79 3.83
CA LEU A 202 0.47 -7.38 3.65
C LEU A 202 1.10 -6.81 2.37
N LEU A 203 2.35 -7.16 2.09
CA LEU A 203 3.04 -6.74 0.88
C LEU A 203 2.36 -7.30 -0.38
N LEU A 204 1.96 -8.59 -0.39
CA LEU A 204 1.24 -9.20 -1.50
C LEU A 204 -0.09 -8.47 -1.81
N VAL A 205 -0.82 -8.07 -0.77
CA VAL A 205 -2.07 -7.31 -0.93
C VAL A 205 -1.83 -5.98 -1.63
N ARG A 206 -0.70 -5.34 -1.37
CA ARG A 206 -0.30 -4.11 -2.06
C ARG A 206 0.14 -4.38 -3.50
N LEU A 207 0.92 -5.42 -3.72
CA LEU A 207 1.47 -5.75 -5.03
C LEU A 207 0.41 -6.15 -6.05
N GLN A 208 -0.62 -6.91 -5.65
CA GLN A 208 -1.70 -7.31 -6.55
C GLN A 208 -2.57 -6.15 -7.06
N SER A 209 -2.54 -4.98 -6.40
CA SER A 209 -3.26 -3.79 -6.85
C SER A 209 -2.44 -2.92 -7.82
N ILE A 210 -1.13 -3.17 -7.93
CA ILE A 210 -0.24 -2.39 -8.79
C ILE A 210 -0.49 -2.77 -10.26
N GLY A 211 -0.74 -1.77 -11.11
CA GLY A 211 -1.01 -1.97 -12.53
C GLY A 211 -2.37 -2.60 -12.86
N ALA A 212 -3.20 -2.88 -11.85
CA ALA A 212 -4.53 -3.42 -12.05
C ALA A 212 -5.50 -2.33 -12.55
N ALA A 213 -6.27 -2.64 -13.59
CA ALA A 213 -7.23 -1.70 -14.20
C ALA A 213 -8.46 -1.41 -13.33
N ASP A 214 -8.58 -2.05 -12.18
CA ASP A 214 -9.73 -1.96 -11.28
C ASP A 214 -9.65 -0.78 -10.29
N GLY A 215 -8.60 0.04 -10.39
CA GLY A 215 -8.43 1.25 -9.60
C GLY A 215 -8.26 0.96 -8.11
N GLY A 216 -7.69 -0.18 -7.72
CA GLY A 216 -7.38 -0.50 -6.31
C GLY A 216 -8.45 -1.31 -5.56
N ARG A 217 -9.60 -1.60 -6.19
CA ARG A 217 -10.70 -2.36 -5.57
C ARG A 217 -10.28 -3.74 -5.06
N ARG A 218 -9.45 -4.48 -5.80
CA ARG A 218 -8.87 -5.77 -5.37
C ARG A 218 -8.06 -5.64 -4.09
N GLY A 219 -7.32 -4.54 -3.92
CA GLY A 219 -6.57 -4.25 -2.70
C GLY A 219 -7.49 -4.17 -1.49
N ILE A 220 -8.56 -3.39 -1.59
CA ILE A 220 -9.58 -3.26 -0.53
C ILE A 220 -10.24 -4.61 -0.22
N MET A 221 -10.67 -5.35 -1.25
CA MET A 221 -11.30 -6.67 -1.07
C MET A 221 -10.38 -7.63 -0.31
N ALA A 222 -9.09 -7.66 -0.65
CA ALA A 222 -8.13 -8.52 0.00
C ALA A 222 -7.78 -8.08 1.43
N LEU A 223 -7.73 -6.76 1.70
CA LEU A 223 -7.60 -6.26 3.08
C LEU A 223 -8.79 -6.69 3.95
N TYR A 224 -10.02 -6.63 3.42
CA TYR A 224 -11.19 -7.13 4.14
C TYR A 224 -11.19 -8.66 4.29
N ALA A 225 -10.68 -9.41 3.32
CA ALA A 225 -10.50 -10.86 3.44
C ALA A 225 -9.51 -11.20 4.57
N LEU A 226 -8.36 -10.50 4.64
CA LEU A 226 -7.42 -10.62 5.75
C LEU A 226 -8.06 -10.20 7.08
N ALA A 227 -8.85 -9.13 7.11
CA ALA A 227 -9.56 -8.72 8.32
C ALA A 227 -10.56 -9.79 8.79
N GLY A 228 -11.22 -10.50 7.86
CA GLY A 228 -12.06 -11.66 8.14
C GLY A 228 -11.28 -12.81 8.81
N GLU A 229 -10.11 -13.14 8.27
CA GLU A 229 -9.19 -14.13 8.87
C GLU A 229 -8.76 -13.70 10.27
N VAL A 230 -8.29 -12.46 10.44
CA VAL A 230 -7.86 -11.91 11.74
C VAL A 230 -8.99 -11.95 12.76
N ARG A 231 -10.22 -11.57 12.37
CA ARG A 231 -11.40 -11.67 13.27
C ARG A 231 -11.72 -13.11 13.64
N SER A 232 -11.50 -14.07 12.75
CA SER A 232 -11.64 -15.51 13.06
C SER A 232 -10.60 -15.96 14.08
N LYS A 233 -9.32 -15.61 13.86
CA LYS A 233 -8.22 -15.92 14.78
C LYS A 233 -8.39 -15.24 16.14
N LEU A 234 -8.87 -14.00 16.16
CA LEU A 234 -9.16 -13.27 17.39
C LEU A 234 -10.30 -13.93 18.19
N ARG A 235 -11.36 -14.42 17.52
CA ARG A 235 -12.42 -15.20 18.18
C ARG A 235 -11.88 -16.49 18.79
N ALA A 236 -11.03 -17.21 18.06
CA ALA A 236 -10.38 -18.42 18.56
C ALA A 236 -9.46 -18.11 19.76
N ALA A 237 -8.64 -17.07 19.68
CA ALA A 237 -7.76 -16.65 20.77
C ALA A 237 -8.55 -16.27 22.03
N ARG A 238 -9.68 -15.56 21.88
CA ARG A 238 -10.62 -15.25 22.98
C ARG A 238 -11.25 -16.49 23.58
N PHE A 239 -11.63 -17.47 22.75
CA PHE A 239 -12.17 -18.74 23.22
C PHE A 239 -11.13 -19.51 24.05
N HIS A 240 -9.89 -19.54 23.60
CA HIS A 240 -8.78 -20.20 24.30
C HIS A 240 -8.16 -19.37 25.43
N LYS A 241 -8.62 -18.12 25.64
CA LYS A 241 -8.08 -17.16 26.62
C LYS A 241 -6.56 -16.96 26.49
N ASP A 242 -6.09 -16.90 25.25
CA ASP A 242 -4.68 -16.62 24.94
C ASP A 242 -4.48 -15.10 24.80
N ASP A 243 -4.13 -14.44 25.90
CA ASP A 243 -3.98 -12.98 25.96
C ASP A 243 -2.91 -12.44 25.00
N ALA A 244 -1.83 -13.18 24.77
CA ALA A 244 -0.77 -12.79 23.84
C ALA A 244 -1.27 -12.81 22.39
N ALA A 245 -1.99 -13.86 22.00
CA ALA A 245 -2.63 -13.93 20.69
C ALA A 245 -3.73 -12.87 20.55
N ILE A 246 -4.53 -12.62 21.58
CA ILE A 246 -5.56 -11.57 21.56
C ILE A 246 -4.93 -10.20 21.28
N SER A 247 -3.86 -9.85 22.00
CA SER A 247 -3.14 -8.59 21.79
C SER A 247 -2.61 -8.49 20.35
N THR A 248 -1.93 -9.54 19.88
CA THR A 248 -1.34 -9.57 18.53
C THR A 248 -2.41 -9.43 17.43
N TRP A 249 -3.49 -10.20 17.50
CA TRP A 249 -4.55 -10.16 16.48
C TRP A 249 -5.38 -8.88 16.56
N SER A 250 -5.54 -8.28 17.75
CA SER A 250 -6.16 -6.97 17.90
C SER A 250 -5.33 -5.88 17.23
N ALA A 251 -4.02 -5.85 17.46
CA ALA A 251 -3.11 -4.89 16.83
C ALA A 251 -3.13 -5.03 15.30
N ARG A 252 -3.09 -6.26 14.77
CA ARG A 252 -3.22 -6.52 13.33
C ARG A 252 -4.54 -6.05 12.75
N LEU A 253 -5.65 -6.21 13.48
CA LEU A 253 -6.96 -5.76 13.01
C LEU A 253 -7.03 -4.22 12.91
N GLN A 254 -6.40 -3.53 13.87
CA GLN A 254 -6.30 -2.07 13.87
C GLN A 254 -5.43 -1.56 12.72
N ASP A 255 -4.26 -2.16 12.52
CA ASP A 255 -3.37 -1.85 11.38
C ASP A 255 -4.07 -2.07 10.04
N LEU A 256 -4.80 -3.19 9.86
CA LEU A 256 -5.62 -3.41 8.67
C LEU A 256 -6.70 -2.33 8.48
N GLY A 257 -7.34 -1.89 9.58
CA GLY A 257 -8.32 -0.80 9.55
C GLY A 257 -7.72 0.49 8.98
N LEU A 258 -6.50 0.85 9.41
CA LEU A 258 -5.77 2.00 8.88
C LEU A 258 -5.36 1.80 7.42
N ARG A 259 -4.85 0.63 7.05
CA ARG A 259 -4.46 0.32 5.66
C ARG A 259 -5.64 0.41 4.70
N VAL A 260 -6.83 -0.01 5.11
CA VAL A 260 -8.06 0.17 4.31
C VAL A 260 -8.33 1.66 4.08
N CYS A 261 -8.21 2.48 5.13
CA CYS A 261 -8.32 3.93 5.02
C CYS A 261 -7.29 4.50 4.03
N ASP A 262 -6.03 4.09 4.14
CA ASP A 262 -4.95 4.53 3.25
C ASP A 262 -5.24 4.17 1.78
N THR A 263 -5.68 2.93 1.50
CA THR A 263 -6.10 2.55 0.14
C THR A 263 -7.29 3.35 -0.37
N LEU A 264 -8.28 3.68 0.47
CA LEU A 264 -9.41 4.52 0.07
C LEU A 264 -8.94 5.95 -0.29
N VAL A 265 -8.00 6.49 0.47
CA VAL A 265 -7.41 7.81 0.19
C VAL A 265 -6.66 7.80 -1.14
N GLU A 266 -5.87 6.76 -1.40
CA GLU A 266 -5.13 6.61 -2.66
C GLU A 266 -6.05 6.44 -3.87
N MET A 267 -7.20 5.79 -3.69
CA MET A 267 -8.25 5.69 -4.71
C MET A 267 -8.98 7.01 -4.95
N GLY A 268 -8.79 8.01 -4.09
CA GLY A 268 -9.51 9.29 -4.15
C GLY A 268 -10.90 9.25 -3.52
N GLU A 269 -11.28 8.14 -2.88
CA GLU A 269 -12.57 7.93 -2.20
C GLU A 269 -12.55 8.55 -0.79
N LEU A 270 -12.25 9.85 -0.70
CA LEU A 270 -11.94 10.53 0.56
C LEU A 270 -13.11 10.55 1.56
N GLU A 271 -14.35 10.70 1.07
CA GLU A 271 -15.55 10.65 1.92
C GLU A 271 -15.77 9.25 2.52
N THR A 272 -15.52 8.21 1.73
CA THR A 272 -15.59 6.82 2.18
C THR A 272 -14.47 6.51 3.18
N ALA A 273 -13.26 7.00 2.93
CA ALA A 273 -12.14 6.92 3.87
C ALA A 273 -12.51 7.57 5.21
N THR A 274 -13.16 8.73 5.17
CA THR A 274 -13.59 9.47 6.36
C THR A 274 -14.60 8.67 7.18
N ARG A 275 -15.66 8.17 6.54
CA ARG A 275 -16.66 7.32 7.20
C ARG A 275 -16.04 6.05 7.78
N HIS A 276 -15.13 5.42 7.05
CA HIS A 276 -14.41 4.23 7.52
C HIS A 276 -13.56 4.53 8.76
N LEU A 277 -12.78 5.62 8.73
CA LEU A 277 -11.96 6.05 9.87
C LEU A 277 -12.81 6.39 11.10
N ASP A 278 -14.03 6.90 10.90
CA ASP A 278 -14.99 7.13 11.97
C ASP A 278 -15.53 5.85 12.62
N THR A 279 -15.49 4.71 11.92
CA THR A 279 -15.90 3.40 12.47
C THR A 279 -14.82 2.70 13.28
N LEU A 280 -13.55 3.13 13.17
CA LEU A 280 -12.44 2.49 13.87
C LEU A 280 -12.51 2.81 15.37
N SER A 281 -12.36 1.78 16.21
CA SER A 281 -12.42 1.89 17.67
C SER A 281 -11.30 1.06 18.33
N GLY A 282 -10.98 1.38 19.58
CA GLY A 282 -9.94 0.71 20.36
C GLY A 282 -8.51 1.05 19.96
N MET A 283 -8.33 2.03 19.06
CA MET A 283 -7.03 2.57 18.66
C MET A 283 -6.61 3.70 19.62
N ASN A 284 -5.34 4.12 19.55
CA ASN A 284 -4.90 5.32 20.25
C ASN A 284 -5.72 6.54 19.77
N GLU A 285 -6.41 7.19 20.69
CA GLU A 285 -7.30 8.32 20.40
C GLU A 285 -6.55 9.52 19.83
N ASP A 286 -5.32 9.78 20.29
CA ASP A 286 -4.47 10.86 19.77
C ASP A 286 -4.09 10.61 18.31
N GLU A 287 -3.63 9.39 18.00
CA GLU A 287 -3.28 8.98 16.64
C GLU A 287 -4.50 9.04 15.71
N LEU A 288 -5.66 8.59 16.19
CA LEU A 288 -6.90 8.62 15.43
C LEU A 288 -7.36 10.07 15.19
N ALA A 289 -7.28 10.94 16.21
CA ALA A 289 -7.60 12.36 16.08
C ALA A 289 -6.69 13.03 15.04
N TYR A 290 -5.39 12.79 15.10
CA TYR A 290 -4.42 13.33 14.14
C TYR A 290 -4.71 12.89 12.70
N ARG A 291 -4.95 11.59 12.47
CA ARG A 291 -5.29 11.06 11.13
C ARG A 291 -6.62 11.61 10.62
N LYS A 292 -7.63 11.74 11.48
CA LYS A 292 -8.91 12.37 11.12
C LYS A 292 -8.71 13.83 10.73
N ALA A 293 -7.90 14.57 11.49
CA ALA A 293 -7.60 15.96 11.19
C ALA A 293 -6.90 16.10 9.81
N LEU A 294 -5.89 15.28 9.53
CA LEU A 294 -5.20 15.26 8.23
C LEU A 294 -6.14 14.91 7.06
N LEU A 295 -6.99 13.91 7.23
CA LEU A 295 -7.94 13.50 6.20
C LEU A 295 -8.95 14.61 5.90
N ARG A 296 -9.41 15.35 6.93
CA ARG A 296 -10.31 16.50 6.76
C ARG A 296 -9.65 17.63 5.98
N VAL A 297 -8.37 17.94 6.25
CA VAL A 297 -7.59 18.87 5.42
C VAL A 297 -7.53 18.40 3.97
N ARG A 298 -7.28 17.10 3.74
CA ARG A 298 -7.22 16.52 2.39
C ARG A 298 -8.55 16.61 1.63
N VAL A 299 -9.68 16.50 2.33
CA VAL A 299 -11.04 16.71 1.78
C VAL A 299 -11.34 18.19 1.50
N GLY A 300 -10.62 19.11 2.15
CA GLY A 300 -10.88 20.55 2.11
C GLY A 300 -11.81 21.05 3.23
N ASP A 301 -12.14 20.17 4.19
CA ASP A 301 -12.94 20.50 5.38
C ASP A 301 -12.03 21.07 6.48
N VAL A 302 -11.69 22.36 6.34
CA VAL A 302 -10.83 23.08 7.29
C VAL A 302 -11.46 23.19 8.68
N ASN A 303 -12.79 23.26 8.76
CA ASN A 303 -13.49 23.38 10.04
C ASN A 303 -13.46 22.05 10.80
N GLY A 304 -13.81 20.95 10.14
CA GLY A 304 -13.70 19.61 10.72
C GLY A 304 -12.25 19.27 11.10
N ALA A 305 -11.28 19.71 10.31
CA ALA A 305 -9.86 19.58 10.65
C ALA A 305 -9.51 20.26 11.98
N ARG A 306 -10.01 21.47 12.25
CA ARG A 306 -9.81 22.18 13.52
C ARG A 306 -10.47 21.47 14.69
N GLU A 307 -11.69 20.96 14.51
CA GLU A 307 -12.40 20.23 15.56
C GLU A 307 -11.64 18.98 16.02
N TYR A 308 -10.99 18.28 15.09
CA TYR A 308 -10.13 17.15 15.43
C TYR A 308 -8.76 17.56 15.96
N ALA A 309 -8.20 18.69 15.50
CA ALA A 309 -6.93 19.22 16.01
C ALA A 309 -6.97 19.48 17.52
N ILE A 310 -8.09 19.99 18.04
CA ILE A 310 -8.29 20.23 19.48
C ILE A 310 -8.18 18.94 20.31
N LYS A 311 -8.47 17.78 19.70
CA LYS A 311 -8.45 16.48 20.38
C LYS A 311 -7.07 15.84 20.41
N ILE A 312 -6.10 16.37 19.66
CA ILE A 312 -4.70 15.94 19.69
C ILE A 312 -4.11 16.35 21.05
N GLN A 313 -3.57 15.38 21.77
CA GLN A 313 -2.98 15.54 23.11
C GLN A 313 -1.48 15.85 23.03
N ASP A 314 -0.78 15.32 22.02
CA ASP A 314 0.62 15.65 21.77
C ASP A 314 0.74 17.10 21.27
N GLU A 315 1.22 18.00 22.13
CA GLU A 315 1.33 19.43 21.83
C GLU A 315 2.33 19.76 20.71
N ALA A 316 3.39 18.97 20.52
CA ALA A 316 4.32 19.19 19.41
C ALA A 316 3.66 18.81 18.07
N ARG A 317 2.95 17.67 18.05
CA ARG A 317 2.18 17.19 16.91
C ARG A 317 1.02 18.13 16.57
N LYS A 318 0.31 18.63 17.58
CA LYS A 318 -0.79 19.59 17.43
C LYS A 318 -0.32 20.91 16.84
N ARG A 319 0.75 21.51 17.39
CA ARG A 319 1.34 22.75 16.85
C ARG A 319 1.84 22.57 15.41
N SER A 320 2.45 21.42 15.12
CA SER A 320 2.85 21.07 13.74
C SER A 320 1.63 20.96 12.81
N PHE A 321 0.54 20.33 13.26
CA PHE A 321 -0.71 20.26 12.50
C PHE A 321 -1.34 21.64 12.27
N GLU A 322 -1.36 22.51 13.27
CA GLU A 322 -1.87 23.88 13.15
C GLU A 322 -1.05 24.71 12.15
N ALA A 323 0.28 24.52 12.12
CA ALA A 323 1.14 25.13 11.12
C ALA A 323 0.84 24.61 9.70
N LEU A 324 0.58 23.30 9.53
CA LEU A 324 0.09 22.74 8.26
C LEU A 324 -1.28 23.32 7.87
N LEU A 325 -2.17 23.53 8.82
CA LEU A 325 -3.48 24.09 8.56
C LEU A 325 -3.38 25.53 8.03
N LYS A 326 -2.48 26.34 8.59
CA LYS A 326 -2.20 27.70 8.09
C LYS A 326 -1.71 27.69 6.63
N ILE A 327 -0.84 26.74 6.27
CA ILE A 327 -0.43 26.52 4.86
C ILE A 327 -1.65 26.20 4.00
N SER A 328 -2.54 25.30 4.46
CA SER A 328 -3.72 24.89 3.70
C SER A 328 -4.71 26.03 3.43
N THR A 329 -4.76 27.03 4.32
CA THR A 329 -5.60 28.23 4.17
C THR A 329 -4.91 29.39 3.45
N GLY A 330 -3.66 29.21 3.00
CA GLY A 330 -2.88 30.23 2.30
C GLY A 330 -2.21 31.27 3.19
N ASP A 331 -2.22 31.09 4.51
CA ASP A 331 -1.53 31.98 5.46
C ASP A 331 -0.09 31.51 5.65
N PHE A 332 0.73 31.72 4.62
CA PHE A 332 2.12 31.26 4.59
C PHE A 332 3.02 32.01 5.57
N SER A 333 2.71 33.28 5.87
CA SER A 333 3.43 34.09 6.86
C SER A 333 3.29 33.51 8.27
N SER A 334 2.06 33.31 8.74
CA SER A 334 1.85 32.78 10.09
C SER A 334 2.27 31.32 10.21
N ALA A 335 2.30 30.58 9.08
CA ALA A 335 2.85 29.24 9.03
C ALA A 335 4.38 29.27 9.19
N LEU A 336 5.06 30.18 8.49
CA LEU A 336 6.51 30.36 8.60
C LEU A 336 6.92 30.64 10.06
N ASP A 337 6.24 31.58 10.72
CA ASP A 337 6.53 31.93 12.12
C ASP A 337 6.34 30.71 13.04
N ALA A 338 5.28 29.93 12.80
CA ALA A 338 5.01 28.72 13.58
C ALA A 338 6.09 27.64 13.36
N TRP A 339 6.51 27.41 12.11
CA TRP A 339 7.57 26.45 11.80
C TRP A 339 8.93 26.87 12.34
N GLN A 340 9.27 28.16 12.27
CA GLN A 340 10.50 28.67 12.86
C GLN A 340 10.52 28.52 14.38
N SER A 341 9.39 28.79 15.04
CA SER A 341 9.25 28.55 16.47
C SER A 341 9.47 27.08 16.82
N LEU A 342 8.78 26.16 16.14
CA LEU A 342 8.93 24.72 16.35
C LEU A 342 10.36 24.22 16.05
N ALA A 343 10.96 24.65 14.94
CA ALA A 343 12.32 24.28 14.57
C ALA A 343 13.37 24.86 15.53
N SER A 344 13.06 25.94 16.25
CA SER A 344 13.94 26.47 17.31
C SER A 344 13.88 25.64 18.59
N GLU A 345 12.72 25.02 18.88
CA GLU A 345 12.53 24.11 20.01
C GLU A 345 13.15 22.74 19.76
N ASP A 346 13.01 22.21 18.54
CA ASP A 346 13.66 20.98 18.09
C ASP A 346 14.43 21.17 16.78
N PRO A 347 15.70 21.63 16.86
CA PRO A 347 16.54 21.83 15.68
C PRO A 347 16.96 20.52 14.98
N THR A 348 16.71 19.37 15.61
CA THR A 348 17.08 18.06 15.06
C THR A 348 15.99 17.48 14.17
N ASP A 349 14.76 17.98 14.27
CA ASP A 349 13.65 17.53 13.42
C ASP A 349 13.78 18.09 11.99
N GLU A 350 14.16 17.18 11.09
CA GLU A 350 14.38 17.42 9.67
C GLU A 350 13.08 17.78 8.92
N LEU A 351 11.92 17.33 9.41
CA LEU A 351 10.61 17.64 8.82
C LEU A 351 10.23 19.09 9.14
N LEU A 352 10.49 19.56 10.37
CA LEU A 352 10.29 20.96 10.74
C LEU A 352 11.17 21.89 9.90
N ALA A 353 12.45 21.54 9.71
CA ALA A 353 13.37 22.31 8.89
C ALA A 353 12.92 22.36 7.41
N GLN A 354 12.45 21.24 6.86
CA GLN A 354 11.90 21.21 5.50
C GLN A 354 10.64 22.06 5.36
N ASN A 355 9.69 21.92 6.27
CA ASN A 355 8.45 22.70 6.24
C ASN A 355 8.75 24.20 6.37
N THR A 356 9.73 24.57 7.19
CA THR A 356 10.25 25.96 7.27
C THR A 356 10.79 26.42 5.92
N ALA A 357 11.64 25.62 5.27
CA ALA A 357 12.19 25.96 3.95
C ALA A 357 11.11 26.13 2.88
N ILE A 358 10.06 25.30 2.91
CA ILE A 358 8.93 25.42 2.00
C ILE A 358 8.08 26.65 2.29
N SER A 359 7.83 26.99 3.56
CA SER A 359 7.17 28.25 3.93
C SER A 359 7.98 29.48 3.53
N LEU A 360 9.32 29.43 3.61
CA LEU A 360 10.21 30.48 3.07
C LEU A 360 10.03 30.64 1.56
N LEU A 361 9.90 29.53 0.82
CA LEU A 361 9.64 29.57 -0.63
C LEU A 361 8.30 30.25 -0.94
N TYR A 362 7.21 29.87 -0.26
CA TYR A 362 5.88 30.45 -0.47
C TYR A 362 5.76 31.92 -0.06
N THR A 363 6.62 32.39 0.86
CA THR A 363 6.70 33.81 1.24
C THR A 363 7.67 34.63 0.38
N GLY A 364 8.23 34.04 -0.69
CA GLY A 364 9.11 34.72 -1.64
C GLY A 364 10.58 34.80 -1.22
N GLN A 365 10.96 34.19 -0.09
CA GLN A 365 12.33 34.16 0.43
C GLN A 365 13.12 32.98 -0.18
N ILE A 366 13.18 32.93 -1.51
CA ILE A 366 13.69 31.77 -2.26
C ILE A 366 15.17 31.47 -1.94
N LEU A 367 16.00 32.50 -1.76
CA LEU A 367 17.42 32.33 -1.41
C LEU A 367 17.62 31.70 -0.02
N SER A 368 16.80 32.09 0.95
CA SER A 368 16.81 31.52 2.30
C SER A 368 16.37 30.05 2.26
N ALA A 369 15.28 29.76 1.53
CA ALA A 369 14.80 28.39 1.32
C ALA A 369 15.88 27.51 0.68
N ARG A 370 16.55 28.01 -0.37
CA ARG A 370 17.66 27.31 -1.04
C ARG A 370 18.79 27.00 -0.05
N THR A 371 19.25 28.01 0.68
CA THR A 371 20.39 27.87 1.61
C THR A 371 20.09 26.83 2.68
N MET A 372 18.86 26.83 3.22
CA MET A 372 18.41 25.85 4.20
C MET A 372 18.34 24.43 3.62
N LEU A 373 17.79 24.24 2.42
CA LEU A 373 17.72 22.93 1.76
C LEU A 373 19.11 22.41 1.36
N GLU A 374 20.02 23.27 0.90
CA GLU A 374 21.42 22.90 0.61
C GLU A 374 22.17 22.51 1.88
N ASP A 375 21.88 23.14 3.02
CA ASP A 375 22.44 22.76 4.32
C ASP A 375 21.92 21.39 4.79
N LEU A 376 20.61 21.17 4.72
CA LEU A 376 20.00 19.87 5.00
C LEU A 376 20.59 18.78 4.09
N ALA A 377 20.73 19.06 2.80
CA ALA A 377 21.32 18.13 1.84
C ALA A 377 22.81 17.85 2.10
N ARG A 378 23.54 18.71 2.80
CA ARG A 378 24.93 18.42 3.22
C ARG A 378 24.97 17.55 4.47
N ARG A 379 24.13 17.82 5.46
CA ARG A 379 24.17 17.15 6.78
C ARG A 379 23.50 15.78 6.80
N LEU A 380 22.42 15.61 6.05
CA LEU A 380 21.52 14.47 6.20
C LEU A 380 21.73 13.44 5.10
N PRO A 381 21.43 12.15 5.33
CA PRO A 381 21.20 11.19 4.25
C PRO A 381 20.18 11.77 3.27
N THR A 382 20.45 11.62 1.98
CA THR A 382 19.56 12.17 0.95
C THR A 382 18.26 11.35 0.90
N PHE A 383 17.09 12.01 0.93
CA PHE A 383 15.78 11.36 0.79
C PHE A 383 14.88 12.05 -0.27
N PRO A 384 13.82 11.38 -0.77
CA PRO A 384 13.08 11.85 -1.94
C PRO A 384 12.45 13.24 -1.79
N THR A 385 11.86 13.56 -0.64
CA THR A 385 11.23 14.87 -0.41
C THR A 385 12.23 16.02 -0.46
N LEU A 386 13.41 15.86 0.14
CA LEU A 386 14.48 16.86 0.09
C LEU A 386 15.00 17.04 -1.33
N LEU A 387 15.25 15.94 -2.05
CA LEU A 387 15.69 15.99 -3.45
C LEU A 387 14.67 16.70 -4.33
N PHE A 388 13.39 16.38 -4.19
CA PHE A 388 12.33 17.01 -4.94
C PHE A 388 12.26 18.52 -4.66
N ASN A 389 12.29 18.91 -3.39
CA ASN A 389 12.20 20.30 -2.97
C ASN A 389 13.41 21.11 -3.44
N LEU A 390 14.63 20.62 -3.21
CA LEU A 390 15.86 21.30 -3.62
C LEU A 390 15.98 21.38 -5.15
N SER A 391 15.61 20.32 -5.88
CA SER A 391 15.58 20.32 -7.34
C SER A 391 14.57 21.34 -7.89
N THR A 392 13.41 21.49 -7.23
CA THR A 392 12.42 22.53 -7.57
C THR A 392 12.99 23.93 -7.35
N VAL A 393 13.69 24.15 -6.23
CA VAL A 393 14.32 25.45 -5.96
C VAL A 393 15.41 25.76 -6.99
N TYR A 394 16.20 24.78 -7.44
CA TYR A 394 17.15 24.99 -8.53
C TYR A 394 16.50 25.39 -9.83
N GLU A 395 15.38 24.76 -10.21
CA GLU A 395 14.60 25.15 -11.39
C GLU A 395 14.04 26.58 -11.30
N LEU A 396 13.70 27.05 -10.10
CA LEU A 396 13.16 28.40 -9.88
C LEU A 396 14.25 29.48 -9.80
N CYS A 397 15.45 29.15 -9.30
CA CYS A 397 16.49 30.14 -9.01
C CYS A 397 17.52 30.34 -10.11
N THR A 398 17.70 29.39 -11.04
CA THR A 398 18.83 29.43 -11.95
C THR A 398 18.58 28.72 -13.27
N GLU A 399 19.10 29.30 -14.36
CA GLU A 399 19.14 28.65 -15.68
C GLU A 399 20.11 27.46 -15.72
N ARG A 400 21.04 27.37 -14.75
CA ARG A 400 22.00 26.27 -14.59
C ARG A 400 21.48 25.18 -13.64
N ALA A 401 20.17 24.97 -13.61
CA ALA A 401 19.54 24.00 -12.73
C ALA A 401 20.06 22.57 -12.95
N VAL A 402 20.31 22.18 -14.21
CA VAL A 402 20.85 20.87 -14.57
C VAL A 402 22.25 20.67 -13.96
N ASP A 403 23.12 21.67 -14.05
CA ASP A 403 24.47 21.62 -13.46
C ASP A 403 24.39 21.44 -11.94
N ARG A 404 23.48 22.16 -11.27
CA ARG A 404 23.28 22.08 -9.82
C ARG A 404 22.73 20.72 -9.37
N LYS A 405 21.75 20.18 -10.09
CA LYS A 405 21.22 18.83 -9.83
C LYS A 405 22.28 17.77 -10.05
N THR A 406 23.09 17.90 -11.09
CA THR A 406 24.22 16.98 -11.35
C THR A 406 25.25 17.06 -10.22
N GLN A 407 25.57 18.26 -9.74
CA GLN A 407 26.44 18.43 -8.57
C GLN A 407 25.85 17.76 -7.32
N LEU A 408 24.53 17.88 -7.11
CA LEU A 408 23.83 17.23 -6.00
C LEU A 408 23.92 15.69 -6.09
N VAL A 409 23.80 15.12 -7.29
CA VAL A 409 24.03 13.68 -7.52
C VAL A 409 25.42 13.26 -7.07
N HIS A 410 26.47 13.99 -7.46
CA HIS A 410 27.84 13.71 -7.05
C HIS A 410 28.01 13.80 -5.53
N GLN A 411 27.42 14.81 -4.89
CA GLN A 411 27.45 14.96 -3.44
C GLN A 411 26.75 13.81 -2.73
N SER A 412 25.58 13.38 -3.21
CA SER A 412 24.85 12.25 -2.65
C SER A 412 25.61 10.93 -2.80
N ALA A 413 26.23 10.68 -3.95
CA ALA A 413 27.01 9.47 -4.20
C ALA A 413 28.32 9.39 -3.39
N ALA A 414 28.87 10.53 -2.96
CA ALA A 414 30.07 10.60 -2.14
C ALA A 414 29.80 10.33 -0.65
N LYS A 415 28.54 10.35 -0.19
CA LYS A 415 28.20 10.08 1.21
C LYS A 415 28.37 8.62 1.58
N GLU A 416 28.59 8.38 2.87
CA GLU A 416 28.57 7.04 3.44
C GLU A 416 27.24 6.33 3.16
N PRO A 417 27.28 5.06 2.73
CA PRO A 417 26.08 4.26 2.56
C PRO A 417 25.31 4.06 3.86
N SER A 418 23.99 4.22 3.80
CA SER A 418 23.08 3.99 4.90
C SER A 418 21.76 3.43 4.37
N SER A 419 21.14 2.54 5.16
CA SER A 419 19.78 2.04 4.91
C SER A 419 18.69 3.07 5.19
N GLU A 420 19.03 4.18 5.85
CA GLU A 420 18.09 5.25 6.17
C GLU A 420 17.52 5.88 4.90
N SER A 421 16.38 6.55 5.05
CA SER A 421 15.88 7.46 4.01
C SER A 421 15.52 6.83 2.66
N GLY A 422 15.46 5.50 2.55
CA GLY A 422 15.20 4.77 1.31
C GLY A 422 16.44 4.30 0.57
N GLY A 423 17.62 4.35 1.20
CA GLY A 423 18.85 3.72 0.71
C GLY A 423 19.87 4.68 0.12
N TRP A 424 21.05 4.15 -0.18
CA TRP A 424 22.17 4.96 -0.67
C TRP A 424 22.07 5.26 -2.17
N GLU A 425 21.78 4.25 -3.00
CA GLU A 425 21.62 4.44 -4.45
C GLU A 425 20.32 5.21 -4.75
N ARG A 426 20.40 6.23 -5.63
CA ARG A 426 19.26 7.07 -6.01
C ARG A 426 19.07 7.07 -7.51
N THR A 427 17.81 7.16 -7.95
CA THR A 427 17.49 7.21 -9.38
C THR A 427 17.62 8.62 -9.95
N THR A 428 17.91 8.74 -11.24
CA THR A 428 17.94 10.03 -11.96
C THR A 428 16.62 10.80 -11.81
N PHE A 429 15.50 10.07 -11.78
CA PHE A 429 14.16 10.63 -11.59
C PHE A 429 14.01 11.39 -10.26
N GLU A 430 14.59 10.90 -9.17
CA GLU A 430 14.52 11.56 -7.86
C GLU A 430 15.19 12.95 -7.86
N PHE A 431 16.17 13.18 -8.73
CA PHE A 431 16.83 14.49 -8.91
C PHE A 431 16.14 15.38 -9.96
N LYS A 432 15.00 14.95 -10.52
CA LYS A 432 14.35 15.60 -11.67
C LYS A 432 15.31 15.83 -12.85
N LEU A 433 16.12 14.82 -13.17
CA LEU A 433 17.05 14.81 -14.31
C LEU A 433 16.54 13.94 -15.46
#